data_AF-C9RCF2-F1
#
_entry.id   AF-C9RCF2-F1
#
_cell.length_a   1.000
_cell.length_b   1.000
_cell.length_c   1.000
_cell.angle_alpha   90.00
_cell.angle_beta   90.00
_cell.angle_gamma   90.00
#
_symmetry.space_group_name_H-M   'P 1'
#
loop_
_entity.id
_entity.type
_entity.pdbx_description
1 polymer ?
#
loop_
_entity_poly.entity_id
_entity_poly.type
_entity_poly.pdbx_seq_one_letter_code
_entity_poly.pdbx_strand_id
1 'polypeptide(L)'
;MRKAFGLASLLVAFALALFAWVPPGPAAELHAKFVIGKTTYWVKGQGHSMDVAPFVENDRTYVPVRFLAYALGVPESGVEWDPAARKVTLTKDGTTVALVVGRPTVWVNGRARAMDVAPLVIPPGRTVLPARFVAEAFGYTVVWDNATRSVLVYAPEPSGYRIDMALARAGKLAPPPGAVAPPDSGNTFSFPPSKKCRTLECRVGSRYATVTDWDGNTYTVDLGTECVLAGDAATVQRAKEWYPHIYNDSNTYVIPGLPDNSLYAVYVPFLKVAELIGVPKGNVVWDGEHLAVFGYKGKLANYQVFAAGSREVVANFSDYGEKISLVHPLLARDGLPMYGTSNMSDIKPLCCYMLRCFYDGGFNHETGVYRLEIRPLMGTTPQ
;
A
#
# COMPACT_ATOMS: atom_id res chain seq x y z
N MET A 1 -66.12 -29.71 6.28
CA MET A 1 -65.14 -29.17 5.31
C MET A 1 -65.28 -27.65 5.26
N ARG A 2 -64.31 -26.90 5.81
CA ARG A 2 -64.00 -25.50 5.48
C ARG A 2 -62.66 -25.18 6.16
N LYS A 3 -61.59 -25.10 5.38
CA LYS A 3 -60.26 -24.67 5.81
C LYS A 3 -60.26 -23.15 5.88
N ALA A 4 -59.80 -22.57 6.98
CA ALA A 4 -59.51 -21.14 7.09
C ALA A 4 -57.98 -20.95 7.11
N PHE A 5 -57.48 -20.24 6.10
CA PHE A 5 -56.14 -19.65 6.03
C PHE A 5 -56.11 -18.37 6.85
N GLY A 6 -54.98 -18.05 7.50
CA GLY A 6 -54.81 -16.75 8.15
C GLY A 6 -53.42 -16.51 8.76
N LEU A 7 -52.50 -16.04 7.93
CA LEU A 7 -51.29 -15.23 8.21
C LEU A 7 -50.35 -15.62 9.37
N ALA A 8 -49.21 -16.21 9.00
CA ALA A 8 -47.97 -16.06 9.76
C ALA A 8 -47.20 -14.84 9.21
N SER A 9 -47.13 -13.78 10.00
CA SER A 9 -46.36 -12.56 9.71
C SER A 9 -44.86 -12.87 9.75
N LEU A 10 -44.20 -12.78 8.60
CA LEU A 10 -42.75 -12.90 8.48
C LEU A 10 -42.11 -11.55 8.84
N LEU A 11 -41.56 -11.44 10.05
CA LEU A 11 -40.71 -10.31 10.45
C LEU A 11 -39.37 -10.45 9.73
N VAL A 12 -39.18 -9.69 8.65
CA VAL A 12 -37.86 -9.48 8.04
C VAL A 12 -37.10 -8.48 8.92
N ALA A 13 -36.21 -8.98 9.78
CA ALA A 13 -35.28 -8.15 10.52
C ALA A 13 -34.27 -7.55 9.54
N PHE A 14 -34.44 -6.26 9.26
CA PHE A 14 -33.49 -5.45 8.49
C PHE A 14 -32.22 -5.26 9.33
N ALA A 15 -31.24 -6.13 9.15
CA ALA A 15 -29.92 -5.96 9.74
C ALA A 15 -29.23 -4.76 9.08
N LEU A 16 -29.37 -3.59 9.70
CA LEU A 16 -28.53 -2.43 9.43
C LEU A 16 -27.07 -2.85 9.68
N ALA A 17 -26.36 -3.16 8.60
CA ALA A 17 -24.92 -3.29 8.62
C ALA A 17 -24.34 -1.92 8.97
N LEU A 18 -24.11 -1.68 10.26
CA LEU A 18 -23.26 -0.62 10.75
C LEU A 18 -21.87 -0.89 10.18
N PHE A 19 -21.51 -0.18 9.11
CA PHE A 19 -20.12 -0.03 8.69
C PHE A 19 -19.38 0.53 9.91
N ALA A 20 -18.70 -0.34 10.64
CA ALA A 20 -17.84 0.08 11.73
C ALA A 20 -16.74 0.96 11.12
N TRP A 21 -16.85 2.26 11.35
CA TRP A 21 -15.79 3.21 11.06
C TRP A 21 -14.57 2.76 11.86
N VAL A 22 -13.57 2.23 11.17
CA VAL A 22 -12.24 2.07 11.74
C VAL A 22 -11.58 3.43 11.57
N PRO A 23 -11.47 4.28 12.60
CA PRO A 23 -10.66 5.47 12.50
C PRO A 23 -9.23 5.04 12.12
N PRO A 24 -8.49 5.84 11.34
CA PRO A 24 -7.05 5.63 11.23
C PRO A 24 -6.49 5.50 12.65
N GLY A 25 -5.64 4.50 12.87
CA GLY A 25 -5.03 4.25 14.17
C GLY A 25 -4.36 5.53 14.72
N PRO A 26 -4.07 5.58 16.02
CA PRO A 26 -3.47 6.75 16.64
C PRO A 26 -2.03 6.99 16.11
N ALA A 27 -1.88 7.64 14.95
CA ALA A 27 -0.67 8.32 14.44
C ALA A 27 -0.77 8.89 13.01
N ALA A 28 -1.83 8.66 12.21
CA ALA A 28 -1.91 9.30 10.89
C ALA A 28 -2.14 10.82 11.06
N GLU A 29 -1.15 11.64 10.72
CA GLU A 29 -1.27 13.10 10.80
C GLU A 29 -2.39 13.59 9.85
N LEU A 30 -3.40 14.26 10.42
CA LEU A 30 -4.40 14.97 9.63
C LEU A 30 -3.70 16.09 8.84
N HIS A 31 -3.51 15.85 7.55
CA HIS A 31 -2.75 16.73 6.68
C HIS A 31 -3.59 17.84 6.11
N ALA A 32 -4.80 17.52 5.64
CA ALA A 32 -5.73 18.53 5.16
C ALA A 32 -7.18 18.21 5.49
N LYS A 33 -8.00 19.25 5.62
CA LYS A 33 -9.44 19.16 5.89
C LYS A 33 -10.19 20.10 4.96
N PHE A 34 -11.15 19.54 4.21
CA PHE A 34 -12.07 20.27 3.34
C PHE A 34 -13.50 20.11 3.85
N VAL A 35 -14.16 21.20 4.20
CA VAL A 35 -15.53 21.16 4.74
C VAL A 35 -16.52 21.48 3.62
N ILE A 36 -17.57 20.66 3.49
CA ILE A 36 -18.61 20.87 2.48
C ILE A 36 -19.29 22.23 2.69
N GLY A 37 -19.46 22.99 1.60
CA GLY A 37 -20.11 24.30 1.62
C GLY A 37 -19.29 25.43 2.25
N LYS A 38 -18.00 25.19 2.58
CA LYS A 38 -17.09 26.22 3.09
C LYS A 38 -15.96 26.47 2.10
N THR A 39 -15.62 27.73 1.92
CA THR A 39 -14.48 28.17 1.10
C THR A 39 -13.17 28.16 1.88
N THR A 40 -13.20 27.93 3.19
CA THR A 40 -11.99 27.72 3.99
C THR A 40 -11.64 26.23 4.04
N TYR A 41 -10.37 25.90 3.85
CA TYR A 41 -9.80 24.58 4.09
C TYR A 41 -8.59 24.69 5.02
N TRP A 42 -8.17 23.58 5.60
CA TRP A 42 -7.02 23.54 6.50
C TRP A 42 -5.95 22.63 5.96
N VAL A 43 -4.69 23.04 6.08
CA VAL A 43 -3.51 22.21 5.83
C VAL A 43 -2.66 22.26 7.09
N LYS A 44 -2.42 21.10 7.73
CA LYS A 44 -1.70 21.00 9.00
C LYS A 44 -2.20 21.98 10.07
N GLY A 45 -3.52 22.14 10.14
CA GLY A 45 -4.19 23.06 11.08
C GLY A 45 -4.18 24.54 10.66
N GLN A 46 -3.44 24.93 9.63
CA GLN A 46 -3.43 26.30 9.11
C GLN A 46 -4.57 26.52 8.11
N GLY A 47 -5.32 27.60 8.28
CA GLY A 47 -6.47 27.93 7.43
C GLY A 47 -6.05 28.61 6.12
N HIS A 48 -6.66 28.19 5.02
CA HIS A 48 -6.47 28.73 3.68
C HIS A 48 -7.83 28.95 3.00
N SER A 49 -7.87 29.81 1.99
CA SER A 49 -9.10 30.14 1.26
C SER A 49 -9.11 29.55 -0.16
N MET A 50 -10.30 29.17 -0.58
CA MET A 50 -10.67 28.74 -1.92
C MET A 50 -11.72 29.69 -2.47
N ASP A 51 -11.84 29.76 -3.78
CA ASP A 51 -12.89 30.56 -4.44
C ASP A 51 -14.17 29.77 -4.71
N VAL A 52 -14.13 28.44 -4.56
CA VAL A 52 -15.28 27.55 -4.72
C VAL A 52 -15.30 26.52 -3.60
N ALA A 53 -16.46 26.32 -2.99
CA ALA A 53 -16.62 25.38 -1.89
C ALA A 53 -16.71 23.92 -2.37
N PRO A 54 -16.17 22.95 -1.62
CA PRO A 54 -16.43 21.54 -1.83
C PRO A 54 -17.92 21.22 -1.71
N PHE A 55 -18.40 20.24 -2.47
CA PHE A 55 -19.80 19.81 -2.46
C PHE A 55 -19.92 18.30 -2.65
N VAL A 56 -21.11 17.77 -2.33
CA VAL A 56 -21.43 16.35 -2.55
C VAL A 56 -22.45 16.27 -3.68
N GLU A 57 -22.17 15.41 -4.66
CA GLU A 57 -23.08 15.09 -5.76
C GLU A 57 -22.94 13.60 -6.08
N ASN A 58 -24.07 12.89 -6.22
CA ASN A 58 -24.11 11.44 -6.49
C ASN A 58 -23.24 10.62 -5.51
N ASP A 59 -23.36 10.91 -4.21
CA ASP A 59 -22.59 10.28 -3.13
C ASP A 59 -21.06 10.39 -3.29
N ARG A 60 -20.59 11.39 -4.04
CA ARG A 60 -19.17 11.69 -4.21
C ARG A 60 -18.88 13.13 -3.83
N THR A 61 -17.76 13.31 -3.13
CA THR A 61 -17.31 14.64 -2.72
C THR A 61 -16.39 15.25 -3.75
N TYR A 62 -16.82 16.37 -4.33
CA TYR A 62 -16.06 17.16 -5.27
C TYR A 62 -15.29 18.26 -4.54
N VAL A 63 -13.99 18.36 -4.83
CA VAL A 63 -13.09 19.39 -4.30
C VAL A 63 -12.43 20.11 -5.49
N PRO A 64 -12.22 21.45 -5.44
CA PRO A 64 -11.51 22.12 -6.51
C PRO A 64 -10.04 21.66 -6.58
N VAL A 65 -9.66 21.16 -7.76
CA VAL A 65 -8.43 20.37 -7.95
C VAL A 65 -7.17 21.13 -7.56
N ARG A 66 -7.10 22.43 -7.85
CA ARG A 66 -5.92 23.26 -7.56
C ARG A 66 -5.63 23.31 -6.06
N PHE A 67 -6.64 23.58 -5.24
CA PHE A 67 -6.46 23.69 -3.80
C PHE A 67 -6.19 22.33 -3.16
N LEU A 68 -6.80 21.27 -3.70
CA LEU A 68 -6.43 19.91 -3.32
C LEU A 68 -4.96 19.63 -3.65
N ALA A 69 -4.50 19.95 -4.86
CA ALA A 69 -3.11 19.75 -5.27
C ALA A 69 -2.14 20.50 -4.35
N TYR A 70 -2.41 21.77 -4.05
CA TYR A 70 -1.60 22.55 -3.11
C TYR A 70 -1.62 21.97 -1.69
N ALA A 71 -2.78 21.52 -1.21
CA ALA A 71 -2.90 20.85 0.07
C ALA A 71 -2.11 19.53 0.13
N LEU A 72 -1.87 18.89 -1.01
CA LEU A 72 -1.06 17.68 -1.14
C LEU A 72 0.44 17.99 -1.42
N GLY A 73 0.83 19.26 -1.39
CA GLY A 73 2.20 19.70 -1.62
C GLY A 73 2.65 19.69 -3.09
N VAL A 74 1.73 19.65 -4.05
CA VAL A 74 2.05 19.88 -5.46
C VAL A 74 2.48 21.35 -5.63
N PRO A 75 3.67 21.64 -6.19
CA PRO A 75 4.10 23.01 -6.41
C PRO A 75 3.19 23.70 -7.44
N GLU A 76 3.12 25.02 -7.42
CA GLU A 76 2.31 25.78 -8.38
C GLU A 76 2.70 25.49 -9.84
N SER A 77 3.99 25.37 -10.12
CA SER A 77 4.51 24.96 -11.43
C SER A 77 4.09 23.55 -11.84
N GLY A 78 3.69 22.71 -10.88
CA GLY A 78 3.21 21.36 -11.11
C GLY A 78 1.71 21.28 -11.34
N VAL A 79 0.96 22.39 -11.37
CA VAL A 79 -0.49 22.39 -11.62
C VAL A 79 -0.78 23.02 -12.98
N GLU A 80 -0.98 22.18 -13.99
CA GLU A 80 -1.18 22.59 -15.37
C GLU A 80 -2.62 22.35 -15.84
N TRP A 81 -3.12 23.28 -16.66
CA TRP A 81 -4.40 23.17 -17.35
C TRP A 81 -4.21 23.34 -18.85
N ASP A 82 -4.58 22.31 -19.61
CA ASP A 82 -4.67 22.36 -21.07
C ASP A 82 -6.14 22.64 -21.45
N PRO A 83 -6.46 23.86 -21.94
CA PRO A 83 -7.82 24.23 -22.28
C PRO A 83 -8.34 23.50 -23.53
N ALA A 84 -7.47 23.16 -24.49
CA ALA A 84 -7.87 22.51 -25.73
C ALA A 84 -8.28 21.05 -25.46
N ALA A 85 -7.50 20.34 -24.65
CA ALA A 85 -7.80 18.97 -24.24
C ALA A 85 -8.77 18.90 -23.05
N ARG A 86 -9.11 20.05 -22.42
CA ARG A 86 -9.82 20.13 -21.14
C ARG A 86 -9.21 19.20 -20.08
N LYS A 87 -7.88 19.26 -19.96
CA LYS A 87 -7.06 18.31 -19.19
C LYS A 87 -6.32 19.04 -18.07
N VAL A 88 -6.41 18.51 -16.86
CA VAL A 88 -5.58 18.89 -15.72
C VAL A 88 -4.40 17.94 -15.65
N THR A 89 -3.20 18.46 -15.42
CA THR A 89 -2.00 17.67 -15.12
C THR A 89 -1.37 18.17 -13.83
N LEU A 90 -1.13 17.26 -12.89
CA LEU A 90 -0.55 17.52 -11.58
C LEU A 90 0.77 16.77 -11.47
N THR A 91 1.86 17.46 -11.16
CA THR A 91 3.20 16.87 -11.12
C THR A 91 3.90 17.19 -9.79
N LYS A 92 4.30 16.15 -9.06
CA LYS A 92 5.02 16.27 -7.79
C LYS A 92 5.92 15.05 -7.60
N ASP A 93 7.18 15.28 -7.22
CA ASP A 93 8.14 14.23 -6.85
C ASP A 93 8.22 13.06 -7.86
N GLY A 94 8.25 13.39 -9.17
CA GLY A 94 8.28 12.40 -10.26
C GLY A 94 6.94 11.69 -10.54
N THR A 95 5.90 11.95 -9.75
CA THR A 95 4.55 11.46 -9.99
C THR A 95 3.74 12.47 -10.80
N THR A 96 3.17 12.01 -11.92
CA THR A 96 2.29 12.79 -12.80
C THR A 96 0.87 12.22 -12.75
N VAL A 97 -0.10 13.04 -12.41
CA VAL A 97 -1.53 12.70 -12.37
C VAL A 97 -2.27 13.56 -13.39
N ALA A 98 -2.88 12.96 -14.39
CA ALA A 98 -3.66 13.66 -15.41
C ALA A 98 -5.12 13.24 -15.41
N LEU A 99 -6.03 14.20 -15.58
CA LEU A 99 -7.47 13.96 -15.68
C LEU A 99 -8.07 14.82 -16.79
N VAL A 100 -9.09 14.30 -17.48
CA VAL A 100 -9.81 15.01 -18.53
C VAL A 100 -11.25 15.25 -18.07
N VAL A 101 -11.72 16.48 -18.20
CA VAL A 101 -13.09 16.85 -17.80
C VAL A 101 -14.12 16.03 -18.58
N GLY A 102 -15.12 15.49 -17.87
CA GLY A 102 -16.15 14.64 -18.43
C GLY A 102 -15.73 13.19 -18.70
N ARG A 103 -14.48 12.80 -18.40
CA ARG A 103 -14.02 11.40 -18.50
C ARG A 103 -13.79 10.79 -17.12
N PRO A 104 -14.42 9.65 -16.79
CA PRO A 104 -14.22 8.96 -15.52
C PRO A 104 -12.92 8.12 -15.56
N THR A 105 -11.80 8.76 -15.88
CA THR A 105 -10.49 8.11 -15.97
C THR A 105 -9.43 9.07 -15.44
N VAL A 106 -8.56 8.55 -14.58
CA VAL A 106 -7.36 9.24 -14.09
C VAL A 106 -6.13 8.52 -14.63
N TRP A 107 -5.13 9.26 -15.07
CA TRP A 107 -3.85 8.72 -15.51
C TRP A 107 -2.81 9.02 -14.45
N VAL A 108 -2.15 8.00 -13.92
CA VAL A 108 -1.03 8.15 -12.97
C VAL A 108 0.22 7.61 -13.64
N ASN A 109 1.23 8.46 -13.86
CA ASN A 109 2.45 8.15 -14.60
C ASN A 109 2.17 7.52 -15.98
N GLY A 110 1.21 8.10 -16.71
CA GLY A 110 0.77 7.61 -18.02
C GLY A 110 -0.16 6.40 -18.01
N ARG A 111 -0.40 5.78 -16.84
CA ARG A 111 -1.26 4.59 -16.71
C ARG A 111 -2.70 4.96 -16.33
N ALA A 112 -3.67 4.52 -17.12
CA ALA A 112 -5.09 4.79 -16.89
C ALA A 112 -5.67 3.96 -15.74
N ARG A 113 -6.48 4.60 -14.89
CA ARG A 113 -7.30 3.99 -13.83
C ARG A 113 -8.74 4.51 -13.96
N ALA A 114 -9.70 3.59 -13.94
CA ALA A 114 -11.12 3.96 -13.99
C ALA A 114 -11.55 4.66 -12.69
N MET A 115 -12.41 5.67 -12.84
CA MET A 115 -13.12 6.32 -11.75
C MET A 115 -14.62 6.01 -11.90
N ASP A 116 -15.39 6.18 -10.83
CA ASP A 116 -16.84 6.01 -10.83
C ASP A 116 -17.59 7.30 -11.22
N VAL A 117 -16.92 8.45 -11.15
CA VAL A 117 -17.42 9.75 -11.62
C VAL A 117 -16.33 10.53 -12.35
N ALA A 118 -16.73 11.50 -13.17
CA ALA A 118 -15.82 12.32 -13.98
C ALA A 118 -15.50 13.67 -13.31
N PRO A 119 -14.35 14.30 -13.61
CA PRO A 119 -14.11 15.68 -13.27
C PRO A 119 -15.12 16.60 -13.95
N LEU A 120 -15.54 17.66 -13.25
CA LEU A 120 -16.50 18.65 -13.73
C LEU A 120 -15.87 20.04 -13.77
N VAL A 121 -16.45 20.94 -14.55
CA VAL A 121 -16.15 22.38 -14.48
C VAL A 121 -17.39 23.08 -13.98
N ILE A 122 -17.24 23.84 -12.90
CA ILE A 122 -18.35 24.60 -12.28
C ILE A 122 -18.04 26.10 -12.26
N PRO A 123 -19.06 26.98 -12.19
CA PRO A 123 -18.85 28.42 -12.13
C PRO A 123 -17.91 28.83 -10.96
N PRO A 124 -17.00 29.80 -11.15
CA PRO A 124 -16.80 30.65 -12.34
C PRO A 124 -15.85 30.07 -13.40
N GLY A 125 -15.63 28.75 -13.43
CA GLY A 125 -14.69 28.07 -14.33
C GLY A 125 -13.65 27.23 -13.58
N ARG A 126 -14.03 26.60 -12.47
CA ARG A 126 -13.15 25.77 -11.66
C ARG A 126 -13.37 24.30 -11.96
N THR A 127 -12.27 23.58 -12.19
CA THR A 127 -12.29 22.12 -12.28
C THR A 127 -12.38 21.51 -10.90
N VAL A 128 -13.38 20.67 -10.69
CA VAL A 128 -13.62 19.92 -9.46
C VAL A 128 -13.64 18.43 -9.76
N LEU A 129 -13.20 17.62 -8.79
CA LEU A 129 -13.13 16.16 -8.95
C LEU A 129 -13.18 15.45 -7.61
N PRO A 130 -13.37 14.11 -7.59
CA PRO A 130 -13.38 13.37 -6.34
C PRO A 130 -12.01 13.34 -5.70
N ALA A 131 -11.90 13.96 -4.52
CA ALA A 131 -10.62 14.20 -3.86
C ALA A 131 -9.76 12.95 -3.67
N ARG A 132 -10.42 11.80 -3.45
CA ARG A 132 -9.78 10.50 -3.23
C ARG A 132 -8.86 10.10 -4.38
N PHE A 133 -9.30 10.19 -5.64
CA PHE A 133 -8.51 9.68 -6.77
C PHE A 133 -7.19 10.43 -6.97
N VAL A 134 -7.19 11.75 -6.71
CA VAL A 134 -5.97 12.57 -6.79
C VAL A 134 -5.10 12.38 -5.55
N ALA A 135 -5.68 12.41 -4.35
CA ALA A 135 -4.92 12.26 -3.12
C ALA A 135 -4.24 10.89 -3.01
N GLU A 136 -4.95 9.81 -3.32
CA GLU A 136 -4.38 8.45 -3.32
C GLU A 136 -3.28 8.26 -4.36
N ALA A 137 -3.37 8.96 -5.50
CA ALA A 137 -2.31 8.92 -6.51
C ALA A 137 -0.99 9.53 -6.01
N PHE A 138 -1.05 10.42 -5.01
CA PHE A 138 0.12 10.96 -4.30
C PHE A 138 0.40 10.27 -2.96
N GLY A 139 -0.22 9.12 -2.68
CA GLY A 139 0.02 8.31 -1.48
C GLY A 139 -0.75 8.74 -0.22
N TYR A 140 -1.63 9.72 -0.32
CA TYR A 140 -2.45 10.17 0.81
C TYR A 140 -3.68 9.27 1.01
N THR A 141 -4.17 9.20 2.24
CA THR A 141 -5.42 8.49 2.56
C THR A 141 -6.56 9.48 2.72
N VAL A 142 -7.71 9.21 2.11
CA VAL A 142 -8.89 10.09 2.18
C VAL A 142 -10.05 9.42 2.90
N VAL A 143 -10.50 10.06 3.98
CA VAL A 143 -11.62 9.63 4.83
C VAL A 143 -12.72 10.68 4.80
N TRP A 144 -13.97 10.22 4.79
CA TRP A 144 -15.12 11.08 5.00
C TRP A 144 -15.45 11.13 6.50
N ASP A 145 -15.54 12.33 7.06
CA ASP A 145 -16.07 12.56 8.39
C ASP A 145 -17.50 13.09 8.32
N ASN A 146 -18.45 12.25 8.72
CA ASN A 146 -19.86 12.57 8.69
C ASN A 146 -20.23 13.64 9.73
N ALA A 147 -19.56 13.68 10.88
CA ALA A 147 -19.91 14.58 11.98
C ALA A 147 -19.65 16.04 11.60
N THR A 148 -18.51 16.33 10.96
CA THR A 148 -18.19 17.68 10.51
C THR A 148 -18.46 17.92 9.02
N ARG A 149 -19.06 16.94 8.33
CA ARG A 149 -19.29 16.93 6.87
C ARG A 149 -18.03 17.36 6.11
N SER A 150 -16.94 16.63 6.34
CA SER A 150 -15.64 17.00 5.81
C SER A 150 -14.89 15.83 5.17
N VAL A 151 -14.07 16.17 4.18
CA VAL A 151 -13.04 15.29 3.64
C VAL A 151 -11.78 15.50 4.46
N LEU A 152 -11.37 14.45 5.15
CA LEU A 152 -10.12 14.37 5.90
C LEU A 152 -9.07 13.69 5.02
N VAL A 153 -8.00 14.42 4.74
CA VAL A 153 -6.84 13.92 4.03
C VAL A 153 -5.76 13.68 5.06
N TYR A 154 -5.41 12.43 5.25
CA TYR A 154 -4.31 12.03 6.10
C TYR A 154 -3.06 11.93 5.25
N ALA A 155 -1.96 12.46 5.77
CA ALA A 155 -0.67 12.30 5.12
C ALA A 155 -0.42 10.80 4.88
N PRO A 156 0.31 10.41 3.82
CA PRO A 156 1.02 9.15 3.92
C PRO A 156 1.73 9.14 5.27
N GLU A 157 1.55 8.06 6.05
CA GLU A 157 2.34 7.83 7.26
C GLU A 157 3.79 8.29 6.97
N PRO A 158 4.34 9.20 7.78
CA PRO A 158 5.46 10.00 7.35
C PRO A 158 6.63 9.12 6.94
N SER A 159 6.98 9.13 5.65
CA SER A 159 8.35 8.87 5.22
C SER A 159 9.30 10.04 5.57
N GLY A 160 8.82 11.03 6.35
CA GLY A 160 9.68 12.02 7.01
C GLY A 160 10.52 11.40 8.14
N TYR A 161 10.20 10.20 8.59
CA TYR A 161 11.14 9.39 9.35
C TYR A 161 12.31 9.00 8.44
N ARG A 162 13.50 9.53 8.74
CA ARG A 162 14.74 9.18 8.04
C ARG A 162 15.41 8.03 8.76
N ILE A 163 15.81 7.01 7.99
CA ILE A 163 16.71 5.97 8.50
C ILE A 163 18.09 6.61 8.65
N ASP A 164 18.41 7.08 9.86
CA ASP A 164 19.75 7.57 10.17
C ASP A 164 20.70 6.36 10.28
N MET A 165 21.49 6.14 9.24
CA MET A 165 22.40 5.00 9.17
C MET A 165 23.53 5.05 10.21
N ALA A 166 23.88 6.22 10.73
CA ALA A 166 24.87 6.32 11.82
C ALA A 166 24.25 5.83 13.14
N LEU A 167 23.02 6.25 13.45
CA LEU A 167 22.28 5.74 14.59
C LEU A 167 21.95 4.26 14.45
N ALA A 168 21.58 3.80 13.25
CA ALA A 168 21.28 2.40 12.98
C ALA A 168 22.50 1.50 13.21
N ARG A 169 23.67 1.88 12.69
CA ARG A 169 24.91 1.12 12.90
C ARG A 169 25.38 1.16 14.36
N ALA A 170 25.05 2.22 15.09
CA ALA A 170 25.34 2.35 16.51
C ALA A 170 24.34 1.61 17.42
N GLY A 171 23.32 0.93 16.87
CA GLY A 171 22.30 0.26 17.66
C GLY A 171 21.29 1.21 18.33
N LYS A 172 21.17 2.45 17.86
CA LYS A 172 20.44 3.55 18.52
C LYS A 172 19.30 4.15 17.69
N LEU A 173 18.98 3.55 16.53
CA LEU A 173 17.85 4.00 15.71
C LEU A 173 16.53 3.81 16.47
N ALA A 174 15.81 4.90 16.71
CA ALA A 174 14.52 4.87 17.40
C ALA A 174 13.40 4.47 16.43
N PRO A 175 12.37 3.73 16.85
CA PRO A 175 11.23 3.40 15.97
C PRO A 175 10.48 4.67 15.51
N PRO A 176 9.85 4.66 14.32
CA PRO A 176 9.07 5.80 13.84
C PRO A 176 7.81 6.04 14.69
N PRO A 177 7.26 7.27 14.68
CA PRO A 177 5.94 7.53 15.24
C PRO A 177 4.89 6.60 14.61
N GLY A 178 4.08 5.95 15.44
CA GLY A 178 3.07 4.98 14.99
C GLY A 178 3.55 3.53 14.90
N ALA A 179 4.85 3.26 15.15
CA ALA A 179 5.30 1.89 15.37
C ALA A 179 4.62 1.30 16.62
N VAL A 180 4.12 0.08 16.48
CA VAL A 180 3.35 -0.60 17.52
C VAL A 180 4.25 -1.64 18.18
N ALA A 181 4.23 -1.69 19.51
CA ALA A 181 4.88 -2.77 20.24
C ALA A 181 4.13 -4.08 20.00
N PRO A 182 4.83 -5.20 19.74
CA PRO A 182 4.19 -6.52 19.73
C PRO A 182 3.43 -6.77 21.04
N PRO A 183 2.27 -7.44 21.00
CA PRO A 183 1.36 -7.56 22.13
C PRO A 183 1.95 -8.30 23.34
N ASP A 184 2.94 -9.17 23.13
CA ASP A 184 3.69 -9.79 24.22
C ASP A 184 5.20 -9.58 24.07
N SER A 185 5.89 -9.46 25.21
CA SER A 185 7.32 -9.20 25.29
C SER A 185 8.13 -10.50 25.45
N GLY A 186 9.29 -10.59 24.78
CA GLY A 186 10.25 -11.69 24.99
C GLY A 186 10.69 -12.39 23.70
N ASN A 187 11.11 -13.65 23.81
CA ASN A 187 11.75 -14.41 22.73
C ASN A 187 10.81 -14.97 21.65
N THR A 188 9.49 -14.91 21.85
CA THR A 188 8.54 -15.81 21.17
C THR A 188 7.25 -15.14 20.69
N PHE A 189 7.10 -13.83 20.83
CA PHE A 189 5.81 -13.17 20.64
C PHE A 189 5.85 -12.10 19.55
N SER A 190 4.73 -11.97 18.87
CA SER A 190 4.60 -11.44 17.51
C SER A 190 3.17 -10.96 17.32
N PHE A 191 2.91 -10.09 16.35
CA PHE A 191 1.56 -9.72 15.95
C PHE A 191 0.80 -10.97 15.47
N PRO A 192 -0.52 -11.05 15.76
CA PRO A 192 -1.35 -12.06 15.14
C PRO A 192 -1.39 -11.83 13.62
N PRO A 193 -1.49 -12.88 12.79
CA PRO A 193 -1.72 -12.71 11.37
C PRO A 193 -3.04 -11.95 11.16
N SER A 194 -3.04 -11.07 10.16
CA SER A 194 -4.23 -10.29 9.80
C SER A 194 -5.37 -11.21 9.35
N LYS A 195 -6.59 -10.92 9.81
CA LYS A 195 -7.82 -11.53 9.26
C LYS A 195 -8.03 -11.24 7.78
N LYS A 196 -7.37 -10.23 7.22
CA LYS A 196 -7.57 -9.80 5.83
C LYS A 196 -6.92 -10.74 4.82
N CYS A 197 -5.85 -11.44 5.19
CA CYS A 197 -5.07 -12.23 4.24
C CYS A 197 -4.78 -13.61 4.81
N ARG A 198 -5.35 -14.63 4.18
CA ARG A 198 -4.95 -16.03 4.33
C ARG A 198 -4.09 -16.47 3.16
N THR A 199 -4.48 -16.13 1.93
CA THR A 199 -3.67 -16.35 0.74
C THR A 199 -3.51 -15.07 -0.07
N LEU A 200 -2.35 -14.89 -0.67
CA LEU A 200 -2.05 -13.83 -1.62
C LEU A 200 -1.47 -14.46 -2.88
N GLU A 201 -2.09 -14.18 -4.02
CA GLU A 201 -1.63 -14.62 -5.33
C GLU A 201 -1.26 -13.41 -6.18
N CYS A 202 0.00 -13.34 -6.60
CA CYS A 202 0.46 -12.32 -7.53
C CYS A 202 0.96 -12.96 -8.82
N ARG A 203 0.53 -12.40 -9.95
CA ARG A 203 1.03 -12.80 -11.27
C ARG A 203 2.14 -11.86 -11.72
N VAL A 204 3.21 -12.40 -12.29
CA VAL A 204 4.27 -11.60 -12.93
C VAL A 204 3.66 -10.70 -14.01
N GLY A 205 4.02 -9.42 -14.00
CA GLY A 205 3.45 -8.37 -14.83
C GLY A 205 2.15 -7.77 -14.31
N SER A 206 1.60 -8.26 -13.19
CA SER A 206 0.41 -7.67 -12.55
C SER A 206 0.82 -6.82 -11.35
N ARG A 207 0.26 -5.61 -11.26
CA ARG A 207 0.27 -4.77 -10.03
C ARG A 207 -0.80 -5.18 -9.02
N TYR A 208 -1.71 -6.05 -9.44
CA TYR A 208 -2.82 -6.50 -8.64
C TYR A 208 -2.57 -7.92 -8.16
N ALA A 209 -2.81 -8.15 -6.87
CA ALA A 209 -2.88 -9.49 -6.29
C ALA A 209 -4.33 -9.86 -5.98
N THR A 210 -4.61 -11.15 -6.08
CA THR A 210 -5.83 -11.75 -5.54
C THR A 210 -5.55 -12.19 -4.11
N VAL A 211 -6.34 -11.69 -3.17
CA VAL A 211 -6.24 -12.02 -1.75
C VAL A 211 -7.49 -12.79 -1.35
N THR A 212 -7.31 -13.89 -0.64
CA THR A 212 -8.39 -14.60 0.04
C THR A 212 -8.21 -14.42 1.54
N ASP A 213 -9.24 -13.95 2.23
CA ASP A 213 -9.25 -13.80 3.68
C ASP A 213 -9.48 -15.13 4.41
N TRP A 214 -9.56 -15.10 5.74
CA TRP A 214 -9.77 -16.30 6.55
C TRP A 214 -11.20 -16.83 6.52
N ASP A 215 -12.16 -16.00 6.09
CA ASP A 215 -13.56 -16.38 5.91
C ASP A 215 -13.81 -16.96 4.50
N GLY A 216 -12.80 -16.93 3.62
CA GLY A 216 -12.86 -17.44 2.25
C GLY A 216 -13.27 -16.40 1.21
N ASN A 217 -13.50 -15.14 1.61
CA ASN A 217 -13.82 -14.08 0.66
C ASN A 217 -12.58 -13.71 -0.14
N THR A 218 -12.77 -13.50 -1.44
CA THR A 218 -11.69 -13.14 -2.35
C THR A 218 -11.87 -11.74 -2.89
N TYR A 219 -10.81 -10.95 -2.88
CA TYR A 219 -10.80 -9.57 -3.37
C TYR A 219 -9.46 -9.19 -4.00
N THR A 220 -9.47 -8.13 -4.80
CA THR A 220 -8.28 -7.63 -5.49
C THR A 220 -7.60 -6.54 -4.68
N VAL A 221 -6.27 -6.59 -4.57
CA VAL A 221 -5.45 -5.57 -3.92
C VAL A 221 -4.46 -5.00 -4.90
N ASP A 222 -4.36 -3.67 -4.93
CA ASP A 222 -3.28 -2.95 -5.61
C ASP A 222 -2.01 -2.99 -4.75
N LEU A 223 -0.93 -3.55 -5.31
CA LEU A 223 0.37 -3.67 -4.65
C LEU A 223 1.24 -2.41 -4.81
N GLY A 224 0.80 -1.44 -5.60
CA GLY A 224 1.52 -0.21 -5.90
C GLY A 224 2.45 -0.31 -7.11
N THR A 225 3.11 -1.46 -7.31
CA THR A 225 3.88 -1.79 -8.52
C THR A 225 3.66 -3.25 -8.93
N GLU A 226 4.09 -3.59 -10.14
CA GLU A 226 3.98 -4.93 -10.72
C GLU A 226 4.91 -5.92 -10.02
N CYS A 227 4.42 -7.15 -9.81
CA CYS A 227 5.30 -8.27 -9.52
C CYS A 227 6.15 -8.58 -10.75
N VAL A 228 7.43 -8.86 -10.55
CA VAL A 228 8.38 -9.11 -11.65
C VAL A 228 9.15 -10.39 -11.41
N LEU A 229 9.63 -11.02 -12.47
CA LEU A 229 10.65 -12.07 -12.35
C LEU A 229 12.02 -11.41 -12.32
N ALA A 230 12.88 -11.75 -11.35
CA ALA A 230 14.25 -11.26 -11.38
C ALA A 230 15.28 -12.34 -11.00
N GLY A 231 16.45 -12.26 -11.62
CA GLY A 231 17.53 -13.23 -11.49
C GLY A 231 18.75 -12.84 -12.32
N ASP A 232 19.65 -13.79 -12.58
CA ASP A 232 20.78 -13.58 -13.48
C ASP A 232 20.34 -13.47 -14.96
N ALA A 233 21.24 -12.96 -15.80
CA ALA A 233 20.97 -12.69 -17.20
C ALA A 233 20.55 -13.95 -17.97
N ALA A 234 21.25 -15.06 -17.77
CA ALA A 234 20.96 -16.32 -18.47
C ALA A 234 19.58 -16.88 -18.06
N THR A 235 19.24 -16.83 -16.77
CA THR A 235 17.93 -17.29 -16.28
C THR A 235 16.78 -16.42 -16.77
N VAL A 236 16.94 -15.09 -16.71
CA VAL A 236 15.92 -14.16 -17.22
C VAL A 236 15.69 -14.37 -18.72
N GLN A 237 16.78 -14.55 -19.48
CA GLN A 237 16.69 -14.80 -20.91
C GLN A 237 15.97 -16.12 -21.22
N ARG A 238 16.33 -17.22 -20.54
CA ARG A 238 15.64 -18.51 -20.69
C ARG A 238 14.15 -18.42 -20.36
N ALA A 239 13.78 -17.67 -19.33
CA ALA A 239 12.37 -17.50 -18.96
C ALA A 239 11.58 -16.88 -20.13
N LYS A 240 12.13 -15.84 -20.78
CA LYS A 240 11.53 -15.22 -21.97
C LYS A 240 11.44 -16.19 -23.15
N GLU A 241 12.45 -17.04 -23.36
CA GLU A 241 12.47 -18.01 -24.45
C GLU A 241 11.46 -19.14 -24.25
N TRP A 242 11.35 -19.67 -23.02
CA TRP A 242 10.46 -20.79 -22.70
C TRP A 242 9.01 -20.35 -22.55
N TYR A 243 8.76 -19.16 -22.00
CA TYR A 243 7.41 -18.64 -21.76
C TYR A 243 7.26 -17.17 -22.22
N PRO A 244 7.41 -16.89 -23.52
CA PRO A 244 7.37 -15.51 -24.07
C PRO A 244 6.01 -14.83 -23.90
N HIS A 245 4.94 -15.60 -23.68
CA HIS A 245 3.60 -15.10 -23.41
C HIS A 245 3.40 -14.62 -21.96
N ILE A 246 4.38 -14.88 -21.08
CA ILE A 246 4.36 -14.49 -19.66
C ILE A 246 5.48 -13.50 -19.38
N TYR A 247 6.70 -13.80 -19.83
CA TYR A 247 7.89 -13.02 -19.51
C TYR A 247 8.37 -12.22 -20.71
N ASN A 248 8.64 -10.94 -20.48
CA ASN A 248 9.13 -10.00 -21.47
C ASN A 248 10.01 -8.92 -20.80
N ASP A 249 10.47 -7.94 -21.56
CA ASP A 249 11.38 -6.90 -21.05
C ASP A 249 10.72 -5.97 -20.01
N SER A 250 9.39 -5.87 -19.96
CA SER A 250 8.72 -4.97 -19.00
C SER A 250 8.54 -5.60 -17.62
N ASN A 251 8.45 -6.92 -17.54
CA ASN A 251 8.14 -7.67 -16.30
C ASN A 251 9.24 -8.64 -15.85
N THR A 252 10.42 -8.56 -16.47
CA THR A 252 11.62 -9.27 -16.03
C THR A 252 12.74 -8.29 -15.69
N TYR A 253 13.63 -8.69 -14.79
CA TYR A 253 14.74 -7.84 -14.35
C TYR A 253 16.02 -8.64 -14.13
N VAL A 254 17.12 -8.19 -14.72
CA VAL A 254 18.44 -8.77 -14.49
C VAL A 254 19.08 -8.10 -13.27
N ILE A 255 19.43 -8.91 -12.28
CA ILE A 255 20.13 -8.44 -11.10
C ILE A 255 21.63 -8.43 -11.39
N PRO A 256 22.29 -7.25 -11.39
CA PRO A 256 23.71 -7.17 -11.72
C PRO A 256 24.57 -7.95 -10.73
N GLY A 257 25.59 -8.63 -11.25
CA GLY A 257 26.59 -9.34 -10.42
C GLY A 257 26.15 -10.71 -9.90
N LEU A 258 24.96 -11.20 -10.24
CA LEU A 258 24.61 -12.61 -9.99
C LEU A 258 25.34 -13.52 -10.99
N PRO A 259 25.95 -14.64 -10.54
CA PRO A 259 26.48 -15.66 -11.43
C PRO A 259 25.41 -16.22 -12.38
N ASP A 260 25.79 -16.65 -13.58
CA ASP A 260 24.86 -17.34 -14.48
C ASP A 260 24.28 -18.60 -13.83
N ASN A 261 22.99 -18.86 -14.11
CA ASN A 261 22.23 -19.97 -13.51
C ASN A 261 22.12 -19.89 -11.98
N SER A 262 22.12 -18.67 -11.44
CA SER A 262 21.85 -18.42 -10.02
C SER A 262 20.37 -18.57 -9.69
N LEU A 263 20.09 -18.51 -8.38
CA LEU A 263 18.72 -18.43 -7.88
C LEU A 263 18.01 -17.21 -8.49
N TYR A 264 16.79 -17.43 -8.94
CA TYR A 264 15.85 -16.41 -9.40
C TYR A 264 14.59 -16.45 -8.56
N ALA A 265 13.82 -15.37 -8.57
CA ALA A 265 12.59 -15.27 -7.80
C ALA A 265 11.55 -14.39 -8.49
N VAL A 266 10.30 -14.57 -8.09
CA VAL A 266 9.29 -13.53 -8.26
C VAL A 266 9.52 -12.48 -7.18
N TYR A 267 9.62 -11.23 -7.58
CA TYR A 267 9.73 -10.09 -6.69
C TYR A 267 8.35 -9.50 -6.47
N VAL A 268 8.01 -9.27 -5.20
CA VAL A 268 6.70 -8.73 -4.79
C VAL A 268 6.91 -7.45 -3.97
N PRO A 269 6.04 -6.43 -4.08
CA PRO A 269 6.15 -5.19 -3.29
C PRO A 269 6.00 -5.47 -1.79
N PHE A 270 7.04 -5.17 -1.02
CA PHE A 270 7.12 -5.56 0.39
C PHE A 270 6.10 -4.84 1.27
N LEU A 271 5.99 -3.51 1.14
CA LEU A 271 5.19 -2.69 2.06
C LEU A 271 3.73 -3.14 2.11
N LYS A 272 3.12 -3.36 0.94
CA LYS A 272 1.71 -3.77 0.86
C LYS A 272 1.51 -5.20 1.35
N VAL A 273 2.44 -6.10 1.02
CA VAL A 273 2.36 -7.48 1.51
C VAL A 273 2.50 -7.54 3.02
N ALA A 274 3.48 -6.84 3.60
CA ALA A 274 3.70 -6.77 5.05
C ALA A 274 2.43 -6.30 5.79
N GLU A 275 1.77 -5.26 5.29
CA GLU A 275 0.48 -4.78 5.83
C GLU A 275 -0.60 -5.87 5.77
N LEU A 276 -0.75 -6.54 4.62
CA LEU A 276 -1.76 -7.57 4.41
C LEU A 276 -1.58 -8.75 5.34
N ILE A 277 -0.34 -9.17 5.60
CA ILE A 277 -0.03 -10.32 6.46
C ILE A 277 -0.06 -9.98 7.96
N GLY A 278 -0.22 -8.71 8.33
CA GLY A 278 -0.45 -8.27 9.70
C GLY A 278 0.71 -7.51 10.36
N VAL A 279 1.75 -7.16 9.61
CA VAL A 279 2.77 -6.23 10.10
C VAL A 279 2.16 -4.83 10.18
N PRO A 280 2.19 -4.15 11.34
CA PRO A 280 1.71 -2.78 11.43
C PRO A 280 2.51 -1.87 10.50
N LYS A 281 1.82 -1.00 9.77
CA LYS A 281 2.46 -0.09 8.81
C LYS A 281 3.56 0.76 9.45
N GLY A 282 3.36 1.22 10.69
CA GLY A 282 4.36 1.98 11.45
C GLY A 282 5.62 1.20 11.80
N ASN A 283 5.63 -0.13 11.68
CA ASN A 283 6.82 -0.94 11.96
C ASN A 283 7.73 -1.09 10.73
N VAL A 284 7.33 -0.57 9.56
CA VAL A 284 8.08 -0.69 8.32
C VAL A 284 8.33 0.68 7.73
N VAL A 285 9.59 0.97 7.41
CA VAL A 285 10.02 2.24 6.83
C VAL A 285 10.82 1.97 5.58
N TRP A 286 10.50 2.67 4.50
CA TRP A 286 11.29 2.72 3.29
C TRP A 286 11.65 4.17 2.96
N ASP A 287 12.94 4.47 2.78
CA ASP A 287 13.42 5.81 2.45
C ASP A 287 13.85 6.00 0.99
N GLY A 288 13.69 4.96 0.16
CA GLY A 288 14.13 4.93 -1.24
C GLY A 288 15.41 4.12 -1.47
N GLU A 289 16.23 3.94 -0.44
CA GLU A 289 17.49 3.19 -0.49
C GLU A 289 17.56 2.09 0.56
N HIS A 290 16.92 2.30 1.71
CA HIS A 290 16.96 1.44 2.88
C HIS A 290 15.55 1.07 3.35
N LEU A 291 15.40 -0.20 3.71
CA LEU A 291 14.20 -0.75 4.33
C LEU A 291 14.51 -1.06 5.79
N ALA A 292 13.87 -0.36 6.73
CA ALA A 292 13.95 -0.66 8.15
C ALA A 292 12.67 -1.35 8.63
N VAL A 293 12.84 -2.40 9.41
CA VAL A 293 11.74 -3.17 10.02
C VAL A 293 11.94 -3.22 11.53
N PHE A 294 10.96 -2.74 12.30
CA PHE A 294 10.97 -2.62 13.77
C PHE A 294 10.05 -3.64 14.44
N GLY A 295 10.34 -4.00 15.70
CA GLY A 295 9.52 -4.94 16.46
C GLY A 295 9.97 -6.40 16.36
N TYR A 296 11.15 -6.66 15.81
CA TYR A 296 11.71 -8.00 15.65
C TYR A 296 11.86 -8.73 17.01
N LYS A 297 11.45 -10.01 17.10
CA LYS A 297 11.47 -10.82 18.34
C LYS A 297 10.74 -10.14 19.51
N GLY A 298 9.50 -9.70 19.29
CA GLY A 298 8.62 -9.22 20.35
C GLY A 298 9.04 -7.92 21.05
N LYS A 299 10.05 -7.20 20.53
CA LYS A 299 10.56 -5.96 21.13
C LYS A 299 10.59 -4.84 20.11
N LEU A 300 9.88 -3.75 20.41
CA LEU A 300 9.76 -2.59 19.52
C LEU A 300 11.10 -1.95 19.15
N ALA A 301 12.07 -1.95 20.08
CA ALA A 301 13.40 -1.39 19.87
C ALA A 301 14.28 -2.24 18.95
N ASN A 302 13.96 -3.52 18.74
CA ASN A 302 14.72 -4.35 17.82
C ASN A 302 14.39 -3.98 16.37
N TYR A 303 15.41 -3.90 15.54
CA TYR A 303 15.24 -3.62 14.13
C TYR A 303 16.29 -4.29 13.25
N GLN A 304 15.95 -4.43 11.97
CA GLN A 304 16.88 -4.75 10.89
C GLN A 304 16.72 -3.72 9.78
N VAL A 305 17.85 -3.31 9.21
CA VAL A 305 17.92 -2.41 8.05
C VAL A 305 18.57 -3.14 6.89
N PHE A 306 17.89 -3.14 5.75
CA PHE A 306 18.33 -3.71 4.49
C PHE A 306 18.59 -2.58 3.50
N ALA A 307 19.54 -2.75 2.59
CA ALA A 307 19.81 -1.81 1.51
C ALA A 307 19.36 -2.38 0.16
N ALA A 308 18.86 -1.51 -0.71
CA ALA A 308 18.60 -1.84 -2.11
C ALA A 308 19.86 -2.42 -2.77
N GLY A 309 19.69 -3.46 -3.57
CA GLY A 309 20.77 -4.21 -4.23
C GLY A 309 21.54 -5.15 -3.31
N SER A 310 21.25 -5.20 -2.01
CA SER A 310 21.98 -6.05 -1.05
C SER A 310 21.11 -7.19 -0.52
N ARG A 311 21.77 -8.31 -0.24
CA ARG A 311 21.22 -9.43 0.54
C ARG A 311 21.43 -9.26 2.03
N GLU A 312 22.37 -8.41 2.43
CA GLU A 312 22.84 -8.33 3.81
C GLU A 312 22.08 -7.28 4.61
N VAL A 313 21.99 -7.54 5.91
CA VAL A 313 21.56 -6.56 6.90
C VAL A 313 22.69 -5.55 7.10
N VAL A 314 22.46 -4.32 6.66
CA VAL A 314 23.47 -3.23 6.69
C VAL A 314 23.54 -2.51 8.04
N ALA A 315 22.49 -2.64 8.87
CA ALA A 315 22.46 -2.23 10.26
C ALA A 315 21.38 -3.01 11.02
N ASN A 316 21.59 -3.28 12.31
CA ASN A 316 20.58 -3.90 13.15
C ASN A 316 20.82 -3.57 14.62
N PHE A 317 19.76 -3.73 15.40
CA PHE A 317 19.85 -3.83 16.84
C PHE A 317 18.94 -4.97 17.30
N SER A 318 19.50 -5.89 18.07
CA SER A 318 18.75 -6.94 18.73
C SER A 318 19.49 -7.40 19.96
N ASP A 319 18.76 -7.60 21.05
CA ASP A 319 19.28 -8.20 22.28
C ASP A 319 19.81 -9.63 22.07
N TYR A 320 19.55 -10.25 20.90
CA TYR A 320 19.95 -11.60 20.55
C TYR A 320 21.17 -11.67 19.62
N GLY A 321 21.67 -10.54 19.13
CA GLY A 321 22.85 -10.48 18.26
C GLY A 321 22.68 -11.11 16.87
N GLU A 322 21.47 -11.53 16.49
CA GLU A 322 21.20 -12.19 15.20
C GLU A 322 21.17 -11.18 14.04
N LYS A 323 21.87 -11.52 12.95
CA LYS A 323 21.72 -10.91 11.63
C LYS A 323 21.18 -11.97 10.67
N ILE A 324 20.10 -11.66 9.97
CA ILE A 324 19.47 -12.58 9.03
C ILE A 324 19.50 -11.95 7.65
N SER A 325 20.35 -12.49 6.78
CA SER A 325 20.44 -12.06 5.38
C SER A 325 19.31 -12.65 4.53
N LEU A 326 19.00 -11.96 3.45
CA LEU A 326 18.11 -12.40 2.39
C LEU A 326 18.81 -13.43 1.48
N VAL A 327 18.02 -14.35 0.97
CA VAL A 327 18.35 -15.24 -0.14
C VAL A 327 18.44 -14.45 -1.45
N HIS A 328 17.55 -13.50 -1.68
CA HIS A 328 17.59 -12.63 -2.85
C HIS A 328 17.87 -11.17 -2.45
N PRO A 329 18.66 -10.41 -3.22
CA PRO A 329 18.88 -9.00 -2.91
C PRO A 329 17.56 -8.21 -2.84
N LEU A 330 17.47 -7.23 -1.95
CA LEU A 330 16.33 -6.32 -1.95
C LEU A 330 16.36 -5.48 -3.24
N LEU A 331 15.26 -5.41 -3.98
CA LEU A 331 15.18 -4.61 -5.21
C LEU A 331 14.40 -3.32 -4.93
N ALA A 332 14.76 -2.21 -5.58
CA ALA A 332 13.95 -0.99 -5.61
C ALA A 332 13.32 -0.81 -6.99
N ARG A 333 11.99 -0.72 -7.06
CA ARG A 333 11.24 -0.49 -8.31
C ARG A 333 10.10 0.47 -8.06
N ASP A 334 9.95 1.45 -8.95
CA ASP A 334 8.89 2.47 -8.87
C ASP A 334 8.82 3.15 -7.48
N GLY A 335 9.98 3.34 -6.85
CA GLY A 335 10.08 3.92 -5.51
C GLY A 335 9.66 2.99 -4.36
N LEU A 336 9.41 1.71 -4.63
CA LEU A 336 9.00 0.71 -3.63
C LEU A 336 10.07 -0.37 -3.43
N PRO A 337 10.23 -0.88 -2.19
CA PRO A 337 11.07 -2.03 -1.93
C PRO A 337 10.34 -3.31 -2.36
N MET A 338 11.05 -4.15 -3.11
CA MET A 338 10.61 -5.45 -3.58
C MET A 338 11.51 -6.53 -3.01
N TYR A 339 10.93 -7.65 -2.61
CA TYR A 339 11.65 -8.79 -2.06
C TYR A 339 11.39 -10.04 -2.90
N GLY A 340 12.40 -10.91 -3.02
CA GLY A 340 12.32 -12.13 -3.81
C GLY A 340 11.61 -13.27 -3.07
N THR A 341 10.67 -13.95 -3.72
CA THR A 341 9.93 -15.08 -3.17
C THR A 341 10.03 -16.31 -4.07
N SER A 342 10.99 -17.20 -3.80
CA SER A 342 11.07 -18.51 -4.47
C SER A 342 10.30 -19.61 -3.72
N ASN A 343 10.32 -19.60 -2.38
CA ASN A 343 9.64 -20.62 -1.53
C ASN A 343 9.55 -20.20 -0.03
N MET A 344 9.36 -18.91 0.27
CA MET A 344 9.30 -18.25 1.60
C MET A 344 10.62 -17.69 2.18
N SER A 345 11.79 -17.97 1.60
CA SER A 345 13.05 -17.71 2.30
C SER A 345 13.32 -16.26 2.70
N ASP A 346 12.75 -15.26 2.01
CA ASP A 346 12.99 -13.83 2.32
C ASP A 346 11.88 -13.17 3.12
N ILE A 347 10.65 -13.70 3.06
CA ILE A 347 9.57 -13.20 3.93
C ILE A 347 9.89 -13.50 5.39
N LYS A 348 10.64 -14.58 5.65
CA LYS A 348 10.98 -15.00 7.00
C LYS A 348 11.98 -14.06 7.70
N PRO A 349 13.14 -13.75 7.10
CA PRO A 349 14.02 -12.68 7.55
C PRO A 349 13.32 -11.33 7.71
N LEU A 350 12.45 -10.96 6.75
CA LEU A 350 11.83 -9.63 6.75
C LEU A 350 10.69 -9.49 7.77
N CYS A 351 9.88 -10.53 7.96
CA CYS A 351 8.63 -10.46 8.73
C CYS A 351 8.47 -11.56 9.79
N CYS A 352 9.09 -12.73 9.64
CA CYS A 352 8.83 -13.90 10.50
C CYS A 352 9.73 -14.00 11.72
N TYR A 353 9.79 -12.93 12.49
CA TYR A 353 9.76 -12.99 13.95
C TYR A 353 8.85 -11.89 14.52
N MET A 354 8.06 -11.25 13.64
CA MET A 354 7.01 -10.31 13.98
C MET A 354 5.63 -10.91 13.85
N LEU A 355 5.45 -12.09 13.23
CA LEU A 355 4.15 -12.70 12.99
C LEU A 355 4.05 -14.13 13.51
N ARG A 356 2.89 -14.46 14.10
CA ARG A 356 2.61 -15.76 14.73
C ARG A 356 2.05 -16.79 13.74
N CYS A 357 2.77 -17.05 12.66
CA CYS A 357 2.34 -17.94 11.58
C CYS A 357 3.51 -18.59 10.83
N PHE A 358 3.20 -19.68 10.14
CA PHE A 358 4.01 -20.21 9.05
C PHE A 358 3.54 -19.63 7.74
N TYR A 359 4.42 -19.66 6.76
CA TYR A 359 4.07 -19.37 5.39
C TYR A 359 4.23 -20.65 4.58
N ASP A 360 3.56 -20.74 3.45
CA ASP A 360 3.81 -21.73 2.41
C ASP A 360 3.79 -20.96 1.09
N GLY A 361 4.74 -21.25 0.22
CA GLY A 361 5.04 -20.40 -0.93
C GLY A 361 5.35 -21.23 -2.15
N GLY A 362 4.61 -21.01 -3.23
CA GLY A 362 4.82 -21.73 -4.48
C GLY A 362 4.81 -20.77 -5.67
N PHE A 363 5.76 -20.94 -6.58
CA PHE A 363 5.77 -20.25 -7.85
C PHE A 363 5.50 -21.26 -8.98
N ASN A 364 4.47 -20.99 -9.78
CA ASN A 364 4.20 -21.75 -10.99
C ASN A 364 4.79 -21.00 -12.19
N HIS A 365 5.88 -21.55 -12.72
CA HIS A 365 6.62 -20.97 -13.84
C HIS A 365 5.83 -20.94 -15.15
N GLU A 366 4.92 -21.90 -15.35
CA GLU A 366 4.07 -22.02 -16.54
C GLU A 366 2.90 -21.03 -16.54
N THR A 367 2.50 -20.50 -15.38
CA THR A 367 1.42 -19.51 -15.28
C THR A 367 1.92 -18.12 -14.89
N GLY A 368 3.16 -18.04 -14.39
CA GLY A 368 3.76 -16.83 -13.84
C GLY A 368 3.13 -16.40 -12.51
N VAL A 369 2.46 -17.32 -11.80
CA VAL A 369 1.75 -17.00 -10.55
C VAL A 369 2.56 -17.44 -9.35
N TYR A 370 2.88 -16.47 -8.49
CA TYR A 370 3.34 -16.72 -7.14
C TYR A 370 2.17 -16.74 -6.16
N ARG A 371 2.15 -17.73 -5.28
CA ARG A 371 1.17 -17.87 -4.21
C ARG A 371 1.87 -17.91 -2.87
N LEU A 372 1.42 -17.05 -1.96
CA LEU A 372 1.74 -17.05 -0.55
C LEU A 372 0.51 -17.54 0.22
N GLU A 373 0.65 -18.56 1.04
CA GLU A 373 -0.33 -19.00 2.01
C GLU A 373 0.20 -18.72 3.42
N ILE A 374 -0.64 -18.16 4.28
CA ILE A 374 -0.37 -17.97 5.70
C ILE A 374 -1.08 -19.09 6.45
N ARG A 375 -0.35 -19.78 7.32
CA ARG A 375 -0.88 -20.82 8.20
C ARG A 375 -0.70 -20.42 9.65
N PRO A 376 -1.74 -20.41 10.49
CA PRO A 376 -1.57 -20.03 11.89
C PRO A 376 -0.72 -21.08 12.60
N LEU A 377 -0.01 -20.67 13.65
CA LEU A 377 0.55 -21.63 14.60
C LEU A 377 -0.62 -22.36 15.30
N MET A 378 -0.46 -23.65 15.64
CA MET A 378 -1.51 -24.42 16.33
C MET A 378 -2.02 -23.66 17.57
N GLY A 379 -3.34 -23.55 17.71
CA GLY A 379 -3.98 -22.82 18.82
C GLY A 379 -4.03 -21.30 18.66
N THR A 380 -3.68 -20.76 17.49
CA THR A 380 -3.85 -19.33 17.17
C THR A 380 -4.96 -19.16 16.15
N THR A 381 -6.05 -18.52 16.54
CA THR A 381 -7.09 -18.06 15.61
C THR A 381 -6.78 -16.61 15.22
N PRO A 382 -6.90 -16.24 13.94
CA PRO A 382 -6.93 -14.83 13.55
C PRO A 382 -8.02 -14.11 14.35
N GLN A 383 -7.70 -13.00 15.01
CA GLN A 383 -8.65 -12.20 15.81
C GLN A 383 -9.37 -11.15 15.01
#